data_AF-A0A960X719-F1
#
_entry.id   AF-A0A960X719-F1
#
_cell.length_a   1.000
_cell.length_b   1.000
_cell.length_c   1.000
_cell.angle_alpha   90.00
_cell.angle_beta   90.00
_cell.angle_gamma   90.00
#
_symmetry.space_group_name_H-M   'P 1'
#
loop_
_entity.id
_entity.type
_entity.pdbx_description
1 polymer ?
#
loop_
_entity_poly.entity_id
_entity_poly.type
_entity_poly.pdbx_seq_one_letter_code
_entity_poly.pdbx_strand_id
1 'polypeptide(L)' 'MDNKNQPLEKKIAQLEFEQDQLITELSYVDQLLRSVGFPQGLESVKETAKEMLNEQQ' A
#
# COMPACT_ATOMS: atom_id res chain seq x y z
N MET A 1 16.72 -24.76 25.90
CA MET A 1 15.43 -24.87 25.18
C MET A 1 15.53 -23.92 24.00
N ASP A 2 16.11 -24.37 22.88
CA ASP A 2 16.28 -23.52 21.70
C ASP A 2 14.90 -23.18 21.15
N ASN A 3 14.55 -21.90 21.29
CA ASN A 3 13.23 -21.38 21.00
C ASN A 3 13.11 -21.22 19.48
N LYS A 4 12.75 -22.32 18.80
CA LYS A 4 12.60 -22.42 17.33
C LYS A 4 11.71 -21.33 16.70
N ASN A 5 10.94 -20.61 17.52
CA ASN A 5 10.04 -19.54 17.11
C ASN A 5 10.72 -18.16 17.02
N GLN A 6 11.89 -17.95 17.62
CA GLN A 6 12.63 -16.69 17.53
C GLN A 6 12.88 -16.16 16.10
N PRO A 7 13.26 -17.00 15.11
CA PRO A 7 13.41 -16.51 13.73
C PRO A 7 12.08 -16.07 13.11
N LEU A 8 10.96 -16.71 13.48
CA LEU A 8 9.63 -16.34 13.00
C LEU A 8 9.16 -15.03 13.66
N GLU A 9 9.34 -14.89 14.97
CA GLU A 9 9.02 -13.65 15.70
C GLU A 9 9.81 -12.45 15.15
N LYS A 10 11.11 -12.64 14.87
CA LYS A 10 11.92 -11.59 14.22
C LYS A 10 11.41 -11.25 12.82
N LYS A 11 10.99 -12.25 12.05
CA LYS A 11 10.45 -12.00 10.71
C LYS A 11 9.11 -11.28 10.76
N ILE A 12 8.25 -11.62 11.72
CA ILE A 12 6.98 -10.93 11.96
C ILE A 12 7.24 -9.47 12.31
N ALA A 13 8.10 -9.18 13.28
CA ALA A 13 8.44 -7.81 13.67
C ALA A 13 9.00 -6.98 12.50
N GLN A 14 9.80 -7.61 11.62
CA GLN A 14 10.29 -6.96 10.41
C GLN A 14 9.15 -6.66 9.43
N LEU A 15 8.24 -7.61 9.19
CA LEU A 15 7.10 -7.42 8.29
C LEU A 15 6.11 -6.38 8.83
N GLU A 16 5.89 -6.33 10.14
CA GLU A 16 5.07 -5.30 10.80
C GLU A 16 5.67 -3.91 10.57
N PHE A 17 6.98 -3.77 10.75
CA PHE A 17 7.66 -2.51 10.48
C PHE A 17 7.54 -2.08 9.01
N GLU A 18 7.79 -3.01 8.07
CA GLU A 18 7.67 -2.74 6.63
C GLU A 18 6.21 -2.38 6.26
N GLN A 19 5.24 -3.07 6.84
CA GLN A 19 3.82 -2.80 6.62
C GLN A 19 3.42 -1.40 7.12
N ASP A 20 3.85 -1.00 8.31
CA ASP A 20 3.53 0.32 8.88
C ASP A 20 4.09 1.45 8.00
N GLN A 21 5.31 1.28 7.46
CA GLN A 21 5.88 2.25 6.52
C GLN A 21 5.07 2.31 5.22
N LEU A 22 4.74 1.17 4.62
CA LEU A 22 3.96 1.11 3.38
C LEU A 22 2.56 1.70 3.53
N ILE A 23 1.88 1.48 4.66
CA ILE A 23 0.57 2.07 4.95
C ILE A 23 0.68 3.59 5.05
N THR A 24 1.74 4.09 5.70
CA THR A 24 1.99 5.53 5.85
C THR A 24 2.23 6.17 4.49
N GLU A 25 3.08 5.58 3.65
CA GLU A 25 3.36 6.06 2.30
C GLU A 25 2.10 6.03 1.42
N LEU A 26 1.35 4.94 1.46
CA LEU A 26 0.11 4.81 0.68
C LEU A 26 -0.92 5.87 1.10
N SER A 27 -1.04 6.14 2.40
CA SER A 27 -1.94 7.16 2.93
C SER A 27 -1.51 8.57 2.49
N TYR A 28 -0.20 8.84 2.45
CA TYR A 28 0.33 10.11 1.95
C TYR A 28 0.03 10.29 0.45
N VAL A 29 0.21 9.24 -0.36
CA VAL A 29 -0.13 9.27 -1.78
C VAL A 29 -1.63 9.48 -1.99
N ASP A 30 -2.49 8.80 -1.22
CA ASP A 30 -3.94 9.00 -1.28
C ASP A 30 -4.33 10.46 -0.98
N GLN A 31 -3.73 11.06 0.05
CA GLN A 31 -3.93 12.48 0.39
C GLN A 31 -3.44 13.41 -0.72
N LEU A 32 -2.29 13.12 -1.32
CA LEU A 32 -1.76 13.90 -2.44
C LEU A 32 -2.71 13.84 -3.64
N LEU A 33 -3.20 12.64 -3.98
CA LEU A 33 -4.16 12.43 -5.07
C LEU A 33 -5.46 13.20 -4.84
N ARG A 34 -6.00 13.16 -3.62
CA ARG A 34 -7.15 14.00 -3.22
C ARG A 34 -6.88 15.48 -3.39
N SER A 35 -5.66 15.92 -3.06
CA SER A 35 -5.26 17.32 -3.15
C SER A 35 -5.12 17.80 -4.60
N VAL A 36 -4.72 16.93 -5.53
CA VAL A 36 -4.57 17.26 -6.96
C VAL A 36 -5.85 17.07 -7.79
N GLY A 37 -6.98 16.72 -7.15
CA GLY A 37 -8.30 16.68 -7.80
C GLY A 37 -8.87 15.28 -8.05
N PHE A 38 -8.32 14.23 -7.45
CA PHE A 38 -8.93 12.90 -7.43
C PHE A 38 -9.73 12.70 -6.13
N PRO A 39 -11.05 12.95 -6.09
CA PRO A 39 -11.81 13.03 -4.84
C PRO A 39 -11.82 11.74 -4.01
N GLN A 40 -11.66 10.58 -4.66
CA GLN A 40 -11.53 9.27 -4.02
C GLN A 40 -10.08 8.80 -3.92
N GLY A 41 -9.12 9.69 -4.21
CA GLY A 41 -7.69 9.45 -4.13
C GLY A 41 -7.25 8.30 -5.01
N LEU A 42 -6.62 7.30 -4.37
CA LEU A 42 -6.01 6.15 -5.03
C LEU A 42 -7.04 5.25 -5.74
N GLU A 43 -8.26 5.21 -5.24
CA GLU A 43 -9.36 4.43 -5.82
C GLU A 43 -9.73 4.97 -7.22
N SER A 44 -10.00 6.28 -7.32
CA SER A 44 -10.32 6.92 -8.60
C SER A 44 -9.19 6.80 -9.63
N VAL A 45 -7.92 6.91 -9.21
CA VAL A 45 -6.78 6.72 -10.11
C VAL A 45 -6.74 5.29 -10.65
N LYS A 46 -7.02 4.30 -9.79
CA LYS A 46 -7.02 2.89 -10.17
C LYS A 46 -8.14 2.57 -11.15
N GLU A 47 -9.32 3.16 -10.98
CA GLU A 47 -10.43 3.01 -11.92
C GLU A 47 -10.10 3.61 -13.28
N THR A 48 -9.63 4.86 -13.33
CA THR A 48 -9.20 5.49 -14.59
C THR A 48 -8.09 4.68 -15.28
N ALA A 49 -7.10 4.19 -14.53
CA ALA A 49 -6.04 3.37 -15.12
C ALA A 49 -6.56 2.04 -15.69
N LYS A 50 -7.55 1.42 -15.05
CA LYS A 50 -8.17 0.19 -15.56
C LYS A 50 -9.00 0.45 -16.82
N GLU A 51 -9.75 1.55 -16.86
CA GLU A 51 -10.51 1.96 -18.05
C GLU A 51 -9.57 2.19 -19.22
N MET A 52 -8.48 2.95 -19.02
CA MET A 52 -7.46 3.18 -20.05
C MET A 52 -6.82 1.88 -20.57
N LEU A 53 -6.56 0.91 -19.70
CA LEU A 53 -6.02 -0.38 -20.11
C LEU A 53 -7.03 -1.21 -20.91
N ASN A 54 -8.31 -1.16 -20.56
CA ASN A 54 -9.37 -1.85 -21.28
C ASN A 54 -9.69 -1.20 -22.63
N GLU A 55 -9.54 0.13 -22.75
CA GLU A 55 -9.70 0.86 -24.03
C GLU A 55 -8.55 0.59 -25.02
N GLN A 56 -7.43 0.05 -24.55
CA GLN A 56 -6.28 -0.36 -25.38
C GLN A 56 -6.31 -1.84 -25.80
N GLN A 57 -7.38 -2.58 -25.52
CA GLN A 57 -7.62 -3.96 -25.97
C GLN A 57 -8.67 -4.02 -27.09
#